data_AF-A0A946GFF5-F1
#
_entry.id   AF-A0A946GFF5-F1
#
_cell.length_a   1.000
_cell.length_b   1.000
_cell.length_c   1.000
_cell.angle_alpha   90.00
_cell.angle_beta   90.00
_cell.angle_gamma   90.00
#
_symmetry.space_group_name_H-M   'P 1'
#
loop_
_entity.id
_entity.type
_entity.pdbx_description
1 polymer ?
#
loop_
_entity_poly.entity_id
_entity_poly.type
_entity_poly.pdbx_seq_one_letter_code
_entity_poly.pdbx_strand_id
1 'polypeptide(L)'
;MPINMSDTYSNAELQALWQRGRDFLGCEYAILGGAMSWLSERNLVSAISNAGGFGVIACGSMMPDMLADEIAATKEMTDKPFGVNLITMHPELDALIDVCIDGSVSHVVLAGGLPSGASIAKIKDAGRKVICFAPAAALAKRLIRNGADALVIEGSEAGGHIGPVSTSVLAQEILPNVTDVPVFVAGGIGRGEAMVSYLEMGAAGCQLGTRFVCATES
;
A
#
# COMPACT_ATOMS: atom_id res chain seq x y z
N MET A 1 -8.04 -34.12 14.28
CA MET A 1 -6.95 -33.53 15.09
C MET A 1 -7.03 -32.04 14.91
N PRO A 2 -7.18 -31.24 15.99
CA PRO A 2 -6.95 -29.80 15.86
C PRO A 2 -5.46 -29.61 15.56
N ILE A 3 -5.16 -28.97 14.43
CA ILE A 3 -3.81 -28.55 14.10
C ILE A 3 -3.47 -27.45 15.11
N ASN A 4 -2.55 -27.74 16.04
CA ASN A 4 -2.11 -26.76 17.02
C ASN A 4 -1.23 -25.72 16.28
N MET A 5 -1.85 -24.62 15.82
CA MET A 5 -1.18 -23.57 15.04
C MET A 5 -0.22 -22.69 15.86
N SER A 6 -0.03 -22.99 17.16
CA SER A 6 0.80 -22.17 18.05
C SER A 6 2.30 -22.19 17.74
N ASP A 7 2.75 -23.08 16.84
CA ASP A 7 4.17 -23.31 16.54
C ASP A 7 4.54 -23.12 15.06
N THR A 8 3.71 -22.46 14.24
CA THR A 8 3.87 -22.54 12.77
C THR A 8 5.01 -21.67 12.20
N TYR A 9 5.35 -20.54 12.83
CA TYR A 9 6.54 -19.74 12.48
C TYR A 9 7.16 -19.16 13.74
N SER A 10 8.47 -19.29 13.87
CA SER A 10 9.25 -18.45 14.77
C SER A 10 9.15 -16.99 14.33
N ASN A 11 9.34 -16.08 15.30
CA ASN A 11 9.38 -14.65 14.99
C ASN A 11 10.45 -14.36 13.91
N ALA A 12 11.60 -15.04 13.96
CA ALA A 12 12.67 -14.91 12.97
C ALA A 12 12.24 -15.29 11.54
N GLU A 13 11.48 -16.37 11.37
CA GLU A 13 10.98 -16.79 10.05
C GLU A 13 9.98 -15.79 9.49
N LEU A 14 9.06 -15.29 10.31
CA LEU A 14 8.13 -14.23 9.90
C LEU A 14 8.89 -12.95 9.52
N GLN A 15 9.90 -12.56 10.31
CA GLN A 15 10.73 -11.40 9.99
C GLN A 15 11.46 -11.56 8.66
N ALA A 16 11.95 -12.75 8.34
CA ALA A 16 12.59 -13.01 7.06
C ALA A 16 11.61 -12.90 5.88
N LEU A 17 10.39 -13.43 6.02
CA LEU A 17 9.40 -13.47 4.95
C LEU A 17 9.02 -12.08 4.42
N TRP A 18 8.82 -11.11 5.31
CA TRP A 18 8.39 -9.75 4.92
C TRP A 18 9.50 -8.68 4.98
N GLN A 19 10.77 -9.09 5.14
CA GLN A 19 11.90 -8.16 5.29
C GLN A 19 11.95 -7.13 4.15
N ARG A 20 11.74 -7.57 2.90
CA ARG A 20 11.71 -6.69 1.72
C ARG A 20 10.64 -5.60 1.81
N GLY A 21 9.45 -5.94 2.32
CA GLY A 21 8.37 -4.98 2.48
C GLY A 21 8.64 -3.99 3.61
N ARG A 22 9.19 -4.49 4.73
CA ARG A 22 9.61 -3.65 5.85
C ARG A 22 10.69 -2.64 5.45
N ASP A 23 11.73 -3.10 4.75
CA ASP A 23 12.83 -2.25 4.28
C ASP A 23 12.34 -1.20 3.30
N PHE A 24 11.40 -1.57 2.43
CA PHE A 24 10.80 -0.65 1.47
C PHE A 24 9.99 0.44 2.17
N LEU A 25 9.05 0.05 3.05
CA LEU A 25 8.15 0.97 3.73
C LEU A 25 8.81 1.76 4.87
N GLY A 26 9.89 1.24 5.46
CA GLY A 26 10.55 1.81 6.62
C GLY A 26 9.80 1.60 7.94
N CYS A 27 9.02 0.52 8.06
CA CYS A 27 8.18 0.23 9.22
C CYS A 27 8.46 -1.17 9.83
N GLU A 28 7.87 -1.46 10.99
CA GLU A 28 8.12 -2.70 11.74
C GLU A 28 7.40 -3.90 11.12
N TYR A 29 6.17 -3.68 10.65
CA TYR A 29 5.34 -4.71 10.03
C TYR A 29 5.05 -4.31 8.59
N ALA A 30 5.21 -5.23 7.64
CA ALA A 30 4.87 -4.97 6.23
C ALA A 30 3.34 -5.01 6.00
N ILE A 31 2.63 -4.22 6.79
CA ILE A 31 1.18 -4.04 6.78
C ILE A 31 0.91 -2.63 6.26
N LEU A 32 0.47 -2.56 5.02
CA LEU A 32 0.10 -1.32 4.36
C LEU A 32 -1.35 -0.97 4.69
N GLY A 33 -1.61 0.26 5.14
CA GLY A 33 -2.95 0.80 5.30
C GLY A 33 -3.62 0.94 3.93
N GLY A 34 -4.76 0.29 3.73
CA GLY A 34 -5.59 0.51 2.56
C GLY A 34 -6.16 1.92 2.58
N ALA A 35 -5.88 2.71 1.54
CA ALA A 35 -6.37 4.06 1.43
C ALA A 35 -7.86 4.07 1.07
N MET A 36 -8.70 4.48 2.01
CA MET A 36 -10.15 4.53 1.90
C MET A 36 -10.60 5.98 2.01
N SER A 37 -11.13 6.55 0.92
CA SER A 37 -11.64 7.92 0.92
C SER A 37 -12.61 8.13 2.08
N TRP A 38 -12.44 9.26 2.79
CA TRP A 38 -13.19 9.66 3.99
C TRP A 38 -12.84 8.93 5.30
N LEU A 39 -12.12 7.82 5.26
CA LEU A 39 -11.74 7.06 6.47
C LEU A 39 -10.24 7.16 6.76
N SER A 40 -9.40 7.10 5.71
CA SER A 40 -7.95 7.17 5.86
C SER A 40 -7.46 8.62 5.93
N GLU A 41 -7.80 9.28 7.03
CA GLU A 41 -7.30 10.61 7.42
C GLU A 41 -6.27 10.50 8.56
N ARG A 42 -5.69 11.63 8.99
CA ARG A 42 -4.61 11.74 9.98
C ARG A 42 -4.79 10.86 11.22
N ASN A 43 -5.98 10.71 11.80
CA ASN A 43 -6.14 9.92 13.03
C ASN A 43 -5.84 8.44 12.75
N LEU A 44 -6.52 7.84 11.77
CA LEU A 44 -6.30 6.45 11.41
C LEU A 44 -4.89 6.21 10.85
N VAL A 45 -4.40 7.11 10.00
CA VAL A 45 -3.08 6.99 9.35
C VAL A 45 -1.94 7.07 10.36
N SER A 46 -2.00 8.05 11.28
CA SER A 46 -0.98 8.17 12.33
C SER A 46 -1.06 7.00 13.31
N ALA A 47 -2.25 6.52 13.66
CA ALA A 47 -2.42 5.34 14.52
C ALA A 47 -1.78 4.08 13.90
N ILE A 48 -2.04 3.79 12.63
CA ILE A 48 -1.42 2.65 11.91
C ILE A 48 0.11 2.77 11.93
N SER A 49 0.63 3.97 11.64
CA SER A 49 2.07 4.21 11.56
C SER A 49 2.75 4.11 12.94
N ASN A 50 2.12 4.66 13.98
CA ASN A 50 2.58 4.58 15.37
C ASN A 50 2.56 3.14 15.92
N ALA A 51 1.62 2.31 15.45
CA ALA A 51 1.55 0.89 15.78
C ALA A 51 2.55 0.00 15.01
N GLY A 52 3.39 0.58 14.16
CA GLY A 52 4.45 -0.14 13.42
C GLY A 52 4.06 -0.61 12.03
N GLY A 53 2.82 -0.39 11.59
CA GLY A 53 2.41 -0.54 10.20
C GLY A 53 2.80 0.68 9.36
N PHE A 54 2.28 0.75 8.13
CA PHE A 54 2.48 1.89 7.25
C PHE A 54 1.14 2.53 6.89
N GLY A 55 0.83 3.69 7.48
CA GLY A 55 -0.40 4.42 7.19
C GLY A 55 -0.38 5.06 5.78
N VAL A 56 -1.54 5.17 5.15
CA VAL A 56 -1.69 5.82 3.84
C VAL A 56 -2.91 6.74 3.84
N ILE A 57 -2.70 8.04 3.65
CA ILE A 57 -3.78 9.03 3.51
C ILE A 57 -4.53 8.77 2.19
N ALA A 58 -5.86 8.83 2.22
CA ALA A 58 -6.68 8.74 1.01
C ALA A 58 -7.02 10.12 0.43
N CYS A 59 -6.36 10.51 -0.67
CA CYS A 59 -6.60 11.77 -1.38
C CYS A 59 -7.58 11.59 -2.55
N GLY A 60 -8.61 10.74 -2.41
CA GLY A 60 -9.54 10.47 -3.51
C GLY A 60 -10.44 11.65 -3.87
N SER A 61 -10.79 12.48 -2.88
CA SER A 61 -11.75 13.58 -2.99
C SER A 61 -11.18 14.92 -2.51
N MET A 62 -9.88 15.00 -2.22
CA MET A 62 -9.24 16.19 -1.67
C MET A 62 -8.65 17.04 -2.79
N MET A 63 -8.76 18.36 -2.61
CA MET A 63 -8.02 19.35 -3.39
C MET A 63 -6.62 19.57 -2.79
N PRO A 64 -5.67 20.20 -3.51
CA PRO A 64 -4.29 20.35 -3.05
C PRO A 64 -4.12 21.02 -1.68
N ASP A 65 -4.94 22.02 -1.36
CA ASP A 65 -4.96 22.69 -0.06
C ASP A 65 -5.37 21.73 1.07
N MET A 66 -6.46 20.99 0.86
CA MET A 66 -6.96 19.99 1.82
C MET A 66 -5.92 18.88 2.05
N LEU A 67 -5.24 18.43 1.00
CA LEU A 67 -4.18 17.42 1.13
C LEU A 67 -2.98 17.98 1.91
N ALA A 68 -2.58 19.23 1.65
CA ALA A 68 -1.46 19.85 2.35
C ALA A 68 -1.72 19.94 3.86
N ASP A 69 -2.93 20.39 4.23
CA ASP A 69 -3.37 20.45 5.64
C ASP A 69 -3.40 19.05 6.27
N GLU A 70 -3.89 18.04 5.54
CA GLU A 70 -3.96 16.66 6.04
C GLU A 70 -2.57 16.05 6.28
N ILE A 71 -1.62 16.28 5.37
CA ILE A 71 -0.22 15.85 5.53
C ILE A 71 0.42 16.54 6.74
N ALA A 72 0.22 17.86 6.89
CA ALA A 72 0.77 18.63 8.00
C ALA A 72 0.24 18.10 9.33
N ALA A 73 -1.08 17.95 9.45
CA ALA A 73 -1.72 17.45 10.66
C ALA A 73 -1.34 15.99 10.98
N THR A 74 -1.15 15.14 9.96
CA THR A 74 -0.65 13.76 10.18
C THR A 74 0.75 13.77 10.80
N LYS A 75 1.65 14.66 10.34
CA LYS A 75 3.02 14.79 10.88
C LYS A 75 3.06 15.33 12.30
N GLU A 76 2.05 16.08 12.73
CA GLU A 76 1.92 16.49 14.14
C GLU A 76 1.59 15.30 15.05
N MET A 77 1.04 14.22 14.50
CA MET A 77 0.58 13.04 15.23
C MET A 77 1.54 11.84 15.14
N THR A 78 2.52 11.85 14.24
CA THR A 78 3.50 10.77 14.11
C THR A 78 4.82 11.24 13.51
N ASP A 79 5.92 10.73 14.08
CA ASP A 79 7.27 10.81 13.50
C ASP A 79 7.61 9.60 12.59
N LYS A 80 6.66 8.66 12.43
CA LYS A 80 6.82 7.44 11.62
C LYS A 80 6.48 7.72 10.15
N PRO A 81 7.08 6.97 9.21
CA PRO A 81 6.78 7.16 7.81
C PRO A 81 5.34 6.77 7.48
N PHE A 82 4.72 7.55 6.61
CA PHE A 82 3.42 7.27 6.00
C PHE A 82 3.44 7.67 4.52
N GLY A 83 2.42 7.25 3.79
CA GLY A 83 2.22 7.56 2.37
C GLY A 83 0.94 8.31 2.08
N VAL A 84 0.78 8.69 0.82
CA VAL A 84 -0.45 9.30 0.29
C VAL A 84 -0.90 8.54 -0.95
N ASN A 85 -2.18 8.19 -1.01
CA ASN A 85 -2.81 7.62 -2.19
C ASN A 85 -3.44 8.72 -3.04
N LEU A 86 -3.02 8.79 -4.31
CA LEU A 86 -3.56 9.70 -5.32
C LEU A 86 -4.30 8.92 -6.40
N ILE A 87 -5.43 9.47 -6.84
CA ILE A 87 -6.21 8.90 -7.95
C ILE A 87 -5.66 9.43 -9.27
N THR A 88 -5.24 8.52 -10.14
CA THR A 88 -4.63 8.83 -11.44
C THR A 88 -5.54 9.70 -12.33
N MET A 89 -6.86 9.56 -12.19
CA MET A 89 -7.85 10.31 -12.97
C MET A 89 -8.25 11.65 -12.32
N HIS A 90 -7.63 12.04 -11.20
CA HIS A 90 -7.92 13.31 -10.56
C HIS A 90 -7.50 14.48 -11.48
N PRO A 91 -8.36 15.50 -11.73
CA PRO A 91 -8.05 16.59 -12.64
C PRO A 91 -6.82 17.41 -12.21
N GLU A 92 -6.53 17.43 -10.91
CA GLU A 92 -5.39 18.14 -10.31
C GLU A 92 -4.25 17.21 -9.87
N LEU A 93 -4.13 16.02 -10.47
CA LEU A 93 -3.11 15.03 -10.08
C LEU A 93 -1.70 15.63 -9.98
N ASP A 94 -1.29 16.45 -10.95
CA ASP A 94 0.05 17.03 -10.97
C ASP A 94 0.32 17.95 -9.77
N ALA A 95 -0.69 18.73 -9.36
CA ALA A 95 -0.60 19.60 -8.18
C ALA A 95 -0.63 18.80 -6.88
N LEU A 96 -1.44 17.73 -6.83
CA LEU A 96 -1.43 16.80 -5.68
C LEU A 96 -0.07 16.09 -5.52
N ILE A 97 0.59 15.74 -6.63
CA ILE A 97 1.96 15.22 -6.61
C ILE A 97 2.92 16.25 -6.02
N ASP A 98 2.81 17.53 -6.41
CA ASP A 98 3.65 18.60 -5.86
C ASP A 98 3.44 18.75 -4.34
N VAL A 99 2.19 18.71 -3.88
CA VAL A 99 1.88 18.73 -2.44
C VAL A 99 2.52 17.55 -1.69
N CYS A 100 2.51 16.34 -2.26
CA CYS A 100 3.21 15.19 -1.67
C CYS A 100 4.73 15.40 -1.61
N ILE A 101 5.32 16.00 -2.66
CA ILE A 101 6.76 16.26 -2.75
C ILE A 101 7.19 17.32 -1.73
N ASP A 102 6.48 18.44 -1.68
CA ASP A 102 6.72 19.56 -0.77
C ASP A 102 6.48 19.14 0.69
N GLY A 103 5.39 18.41 0.90
CA GLY A 103 5.05 17.74 2.14
C GLY A 103 6.02 16.61 2.52
N SER A 104 7.05 16.32 1.71
CA SER A 104 8.06 15.30 1.98
C SER A 104 7.50 13.93 2.39
N VAL A 105 6.40 13.54 1.75
CA VAL A 105 5.78 12.23 1.92
C VAL A 105 6.73 11.17 1.37
N SER A 106 6.93 10.08 2.13
CA SER A 106 7.92 9.06 1.78
C SER A 106 7.51 8.22 0.54
N HIS A 107 6.22 7.89 0.46
CA HIS A 107 5.65 7.01 -0.56
C HIS A 107 4.37 7.61 -1.16
N VAL A 108 4.25 7.56 -2.48
CA VAL A 108 3.03 7.92 -3.20
C VAL A 108 2.44 6.67 -3.83
N VAL A 109 1.18 6.40 -3.52
CA VAL A 109 0.42 5.29 -4.08
C VAL A 109 -0.46 5.83 -5.21
N LEU A 110 -0.24 5.36 -6.44
CA LEU A 110 -1.05 5.73 -7.59
C LEU A 110 -2.10 4.66 -7.85
N ALA A 111 -3.37 5.03 -7.68
CA ALA A 111 -4.53 4.16 -7.84
C ALA A 111 -5.54 4.72 -8.85
N GLY A 112 -6.65 4.01 -9.05
CA GLY A 112 -7.74 4.45 -9.93
C GLY A 112 -7.42 4.42 -11.42
N GLY A 113 -6.45 3.60 -11.86
CA GLY A 113 -6.09 3.46 -13.27
C GLY A 113 -4.61 3.16 -13.45
N LEU A 114 -4.14 3.18 -14.71
CA LEU A 114 -2.72 3.09 -15.02
C LEU A 114 -2.10 4.50 -15.00
N PRO A 115 -1.19 4.81 -14.07
CA PRO A 115 -0.53 6.10 -14.05
C PRO A 115 0.33 6.32 -15.29
N SER A 116 0.45 7.60 -15.67
CA SER A 116 1.35 7.99 -16.75
C SER A 116 2.81 7.81 -16.33
N GLY A 117 3.69 7.54 -17.30
CA GLY A 117 5.14 7.49 -17.02
C GLY A 117 5.70 8.82 -16.51
N ALA A 118 5.11 9.95 -16.93
CA ALA A 118 5.48 11.28 -16.47
C ALA A 118 5.17 11.48 -14.98
N SER A 119 4.00 11.02 -14.52
CA SER A 119 3.61 11.11 -13.10
C SER A 119 4.54 10.25 -12.22
N ILE A 120 4.87 9.03 -12.67
CA ILE A 120 5.83 8.17 -11.96
C ILE A 120 7.21 8.85 -11.91
N ALA A 121 7.71 9.34 -13.04
CA ALA A 121 9.01 10.00 -13.13
C ALA A 121 9.08 11.22 -12.20
N LYS A 122 8.07 12.10 -12.23
CA LYS A 122 8.00 13.30 -11.37
C LYS A 122 8.15 12.96 -9.88
N ILE A 123 7.45 11.94 -9.40
CA ILE A 123 7.51 11.51 -8.00
C ILE A 123 8.91 10.95 -7.66
N LYS A 124 9.49 10.16 -8.57
CA LYS A 124 10.78 9.50 -8.36
C LYS A 124 11.96 10.44 -8.46
N ASP A 125 11.93 11.40 -9.38
CA ASP A 125 12.96 12.41 -9.54
C ASP A 125 13.05 13.31 -8.29
N ALA A 126 11.95 13.45 -7.55
CA ALA A 126 11.90 14.07 -6.22
C ALA A 126 12.35 13.14 -5.07
N GLY A 127 12.88 11.96 -5.36
CA GLY A 127 13.41 10.99 -4.39
C GLY A 127 12.35 10.21 -3.62
N ARG A 128 11.08 10.23 -4.04
CA ARG A 128 9.98 9.53 -3.36
C ARG A 128 9.76 8.15 -3.99
N LYS A 129 9.17 7.24 -3.22
CA LYS A 129 8.85 5.88 -3.70
C LYS A 129 7.46 5.83 -4.31
N VAL A 130 7.32 5.12 -5.43
CA VAL A 130 6.03 4.97 -6.12
C VAL A 130 5.50 3.55 -5.97
N ILE A 131 4.27 3.43 -5.49
CA ILE A 131 3.52 2.16 -5.42
C ILE A 131 2.36 2.23 -6.43
N CYS A 132 2.19 1.21 -7.26
CA CYS A 132 1.09 1.15 -8.24
C CYS A 132 0.23 -0.10 -8.08
N PHE A 133 -1.05 0.00 -8.43
CA PHE A 133 -1.94 -1.16 -8.48
C PHE A 133 -1.79 -1.92 -9.79
N ALA A 134 -1.55 -3.23 -9.72
CA ALA A 134 -1.41 -4.12 -10.87
C ALA A 134 -2.52 -5.17 -10.87
N PRO A 135 -3.50 -5.11 -11.81
CA PRO A 135 -4.60 -6.05 -11.85
C PRO A 135 -4.32 -7.31 -12.70
N ALA A 136 -3.11 -7.45 -13.27
CA ALA A 136 -2.68 -8.60 -14.05
C ALA A 136 -1.15 -8.59 -14.22
N ALA A 137 -0.52 -9.75 -14.48
CA ALA A 137 0.95 -9.86 -14.61
C ALA A 137 1.52 -9.02 -15.78
N ALA A 138 0.79 -8.91 -16.89
CA ALA A 138 1.21 -8.10 -18.02
C ALA A 138 1.31 -6.60 -17.65
N LEU A 139 0.37 -6.12 -16.82
CA LEU A 139 0.35 -4.75 -16.34
C LEU A 139 1.37 -4.50 -15.24
N ALA A 140 1.60 -5.48 -14.35
CA ALA A 140 2.68 -5.44 -13.37
C ALA A 140 4.04 -5.18 -14.05
N LYS A 141 4.38 -5.98 -15.07
CA LYS A 141 5.62 -5.82 -15.85
C LYS A 141 5.71 -4.46 -16.54
N ARG A 142 4.58 -3.93 -17.03
CA ARG A 142 4.53 -2.59 -17.64
C ARG A 142 4.79 -1.49 -16.62
N LEU A 143 4.19 -1.56 -15.43
CA LEU A 143 4.36 -0.58 -14.37
C LEU A 143 5.81 -0.55 -13.85
N ILE A 144 6.44 -1.72 -13.69
CA ILE A 144 7.85 -1.82 -13.31
C ILE A 144 8.76 -1.18 -14.36
N ARG A 145 8.54 -1.47 -15.65
CA ARG A 145 9.30 -0.81 -16.74
C ARG A 145 9.11 0.70 -16.77
N ASN A 146 7.93 1.19 -16.37
CA ASN A 146 7.64 2.61 -16.24
C ASN A 146 8.21 3.23 -14.95
N GLY A 147 8.80 2.42 -14.08
CA GLY A 147 9.53 2.86 -12.90
C GLY A 147 8.82 2.65 -11.56
N ALA A 148 7.71 1.94 -11.47
CA ALA A 148 7.11 1.63 -10.15
C ALA A 148 8.13 0.95 -9.22
N ASP A 149 8.24 1.41 -7.98
CA ASP A 149 9.19 0.86 -7.00
C ASP A 149 8.60 -0.31 -6.19
N ALA A 150 7.26 -0.39 -6.12
CA ALA A 150 6.52 -1.51 -5.58
C ALA A 150 5.14 -1.62 -6.24
N LEU A 151 4.48 -2.76 -6.05
CA LEU A 151 3.14 -3.01 -6.55
C LEU A 151 2.18 -3.41 -5.44
N VAL A 152 0.91 -3.07 -5.60
CA VAL A 152 -0.21 -3.71 -4.89
C VAL A 152 -0.97 -4.55 -5.91
N ILE A 153 -1.24 -5.81 -5.58
CA ILE A 153 -2.21 -6.63 -6.31
C ILE A 153 -3.46 -6.75 -5.45
N GLU A 154 -4.62 -6.44 -6.03
CA GLU A 154 -5.87 -6.33 -5.30
C GLU A 154 -6.93 -7.21 -5.95
N GLY A 155 -7.42 -8.19 -5.18
CA GLY A 155 -8.46 -9.10 -5.65
C GLY A 155 -9.87 -8.53 -5.54
N SER A 156 -10.80 -9.21 -6.20
CA SER A 156 -12.22 -8.87 -6.25
C SER A 156 -12.94 -8.93 -4.91
N GLU A 157 -12.31 -9.49 -3.88
CA GLU A 157 -12.79 -9.50 -2.50
C GLU A 157 -12.52 -8.18 -1.74
N ALA A 158 -11.78 -7.24 -2.34
CA ALA A 158 -11.57 -5.91 -1.77
C ALA A 158 -12.86 -5.06 -1.77
N GLY A 159 -12.86 -3.98 -0.99
CA GLY A 159 -13.90 -2.96 -1.05
C GLY A 159 -13.60 -1.92 -2.13
N GLY A 160 -14.62 -1.14 -2.53
CA GLY A 160 -14.44 -0.05 -3.50
C GLY A 160 -14.40 -0.52 -4.96
N HIS A 161 -13.51 0.08 -5.75
CA HIS A 161 -13.38 -0.22 -7.19
C HIS A 161 -12.50 -1.46 -7.40
N ILE A 162 -13.12 -2.56 -7.79
CA ILE A 162 -12.45 -3.87 -7.90
C ILE A 162 -12.24 -4.32 -9.34
N GLY A 163 -11.18 -5.13 -9.54
CA GLY A 163 -11.04 -5.97 -10.71
C GLY A 163 -11.87 -7.27 -10.60
N PRO A 164 -11.98 -8.06 -11.69
CA PRO A 164 -12.80 -9.28 -11.69
C PRO A 164 -12.10 -10.52 -11.11
N VAL A 165 -10.79 -10.45 -10.84
CA VAL A 165 -9.96 -11.60 -10.47
C VAL A 165 -9.81 -11.67 -8.96
N SER A 166 -9.91 -12.87 -8.38
CA SER A 166 -9.73 -13.09 -6.94
C SER A 166 -8.28 -12.88 -6.49
N THR A 167 -8.12 -12.55 -5.21
CA THR A 167 -6.82 -12.26 -4.59
C THR A 167 -5.86 -13.44 -4.75
N SER A 168 -6.35 -14.66 -4.51
CA SER A 168 -5.54 -15.88 -4.58
C SER A 168 -5.09 -16.21 -6.01
N VAL A 169 -5.88 -15.87 -7.03
CA VAL A 169 -5.52 -16.09 -8.43
C VAL A 169 -4.49 -15.06 -8.87
N LEU A 170 -4.68 -13.78 -8.53
CA LEU A 170 -3.67 -12.74 -8.79
C LEU A 170 -2.33 -13.06 -8.13
N ALA A 171 -2.36 -13.52 -6.87
CA ALA A 171 -1.15 -13.90 -6.15
C ALA A 171 -0.39 -15.04 -6.84
N GLN A 172 -1.09 -16.10 -7.26
CA GLN A 172 -0.48 -17.22 -7.98
C GLN A 172 0.06 -16.82 -9.36
N GLU A 173 -0.61 -15.89 -10.05
CA GLU A 173 -0.17 -15.39 -11.35
C GLU A 173 1.07 -14.49 -11.24
N ILE A 174 1.06 -13.54 -10.31
CA ILE A 174 2.00 -12.41 -10.29
C ILE A 174 3.22 -12.70 -9.42
N LEU A 175 3.06 -13.21 -8.20
CA LEU A 175 4.16 -13.32 -7.24
C LEU A 175 5.34 -14.18 -7.73
N PRO A 176 5.12 -15.34 -8.40
CA PRO A 176 6.24 -16.13 -8.93
C PRO A 176 7.01 -15.45 -10.07
N ASN A 177 6.40 -14.45 -10.72
CA ASN A 177 6.91 -13.82 -11.94
C ASN A 177 7.42 -12.40 -11.73
N VAL A 178 7.19 -11.81 -10.55
CA VAL A 178 7.55 -10.43 -10.22
C VAL A 178 8.40 -10.44 -8.94
N THR A 179 9.71 -10.49 -9.14
CA THR A 179 10.68 -10.55 -8.04
C THR A 179 11.53 -9.28 -7.93
N ASP A 180 11.55 -8.44 -8.96
CA ASP A 180 12.40 -7.24 -9.03
C ASP A 180 11.98 -6.13 -8.05
N VAL A 181 10.69 -6.08 -7.68
CA VAL A 181 10.12 -5.08 -6.77
C VAL A 181 9.25 -5.75 -5.70
N PRO A 182 9.07 -5.14 -4.51
CA PRO A 182 8.11 -5.60 -3.52
C PRO A 182 6.68 -5.64 -4.08
N VAL A 183 5.96 -6.72 -3.81
CA VAL A 183 4.53 -6.85 -4.16
C VAL A 183 3.71 -7.05 -2.90
N PHE A 184 2.78 -6.14 -2.62
CA PHE A 184 1.84 -6.23 -1.51
C PHE A 184 0.51 -6.82 -1.99
N VAL A 185 -0.07 -7.72 -1.20
CA VAL A 185 -1.34 -8.38 -1.54
C VAL A 185 -2.50 -7.73 -0.78
N ALA A 186 -3.60 -7.43 -1.48
CA ALA A 186 -4.79 -6.79 -0.95
C ALA A 186 -6.07 -7.54 -1.37
N GLY A 187 -7.12 -7.45 -0.56
CA GLY A 187 -8.42 -8.06 -0.84
C GLY A 187 -8.70 -9.31 0.00
N GLY A 188 -9.81 -9.30 0.76
CA GLY A 188 -10.25 -10.46 1.56
C GLY A 188 -9.35 -10.87 2.75
N ILE A 189 -8.29 -10.10 3.08
CA ILE A 189 -7.35 -10.41 4.17
C ILE A 189 -7.85 -9.78 5.48
N GLY A 190 -8.12 -10.62 6.49
CA GLY A 190 -8.55 -10.16 7.83
C GLY A 190 -7.93 -10.92 9.00
N ARG A 191 -7.02 -11.88 8.72
CA ARG A 191 -6.40 -12.76 9.70
C ARG A 191 -4.93 -13.00 9.38
N GLY A 192 -4.13 -13.26 10.41
CA GLY A 192 -2.68 -13.45 10.28
C GLY A 192 -2.30 -14.67 9.43
N GLU A 193 -3.06 -15.75 9.50
CA GLU A 193 -2.82 -16.98 8.72
C GLU A 193 -2.93 -16.72 7.21
N ALA A 194 -3.90 -15.90 6.80
CA ALA A 194 -4.03 -15.48 5.40
C ALA A 194 -2.83 -14.62 4.97
N MET A 195 -2.37 -13.70 5.83
CA MET A 195 -1.19 -12.89 5.54
C MET A 195 0.05 -13.76 5.33
N VAL A 196 0.29 -14.69 6.25
CA VAL A 196 1.43 -15.63 6.18
C VAL A 196 1.38 -16.45 4.89
N SER A 197 0.21 -16.97 4.50
CA SER A 197 0.12 -17.72 3.23
C SER A 197 0.56 -16.93 2.00
N TYR A 198 0.27 -15.62 1.94
CA TYR A 198 0.72 -14.77 0.83
C TYR A 198 2.20 -14.41 0.94
N LEU A 199 2.71 -14.22 2.16
CA LEU A 199 4.13 -14.02 2.41
C LEU A 199 4.96 -15.22 1.93
N GLU A 200 4.52 -16.44 2.22
CA GLU A 200 5.15 -17.67 1.72
C GLU A 200 5.12 -17.79 0.20
N MET A 201 4.08 -17.25 -0.46
CA MET A 201 3.99 -17.17 -1.92
C MET A 201 4.92 -16.10 -2.52
N GLY A 202 5.63 -15.32 -1.69
CA GLY A 202 6.58 -14.30 -2.13
C GLY A 202 6.06 -12.87 -2.05
N ALA A 203 4.89 -12.63 -1.42
CA ALA A 203 4.46 -11.27 -1.13
C ALA A 203 5.45 -10.57 -0.19
N ALA A 204 5.68 -9.29 -0.41
CA ALA A 204 6.48 -8.46 0.49
C ALA A 204 5.71 -8.04 1.74
N GLY A 205 4.39 -8.15 1.72
CA GLY A 205 3.49 -7.71 2.77
C GLY A 205 2.03 -7.77 2.33
N CYS A 206 1.14 -7.27 3.17
CA CYS A 206 -0.29 -7.20 2.87
C CYS A 206 -0.82 -5.79 3.04
N GLN A 207 -1.83 -5.42 2.24
CA GLN A 207 -2.61 -4.20 2.43
C GLN A 207 -3.96 -4.55 3.05
N LEU A 208 -4.33 -3.85 4.13
CA LEU A 208 -5.59 -4.09 4.85
C LEU A 208 -6.46 -2.83 4.77
N GLY A 209 -7.69 -2.98 4.27
CA GLY A 209 -8.69 -1.90 4.24
C GLY A 209 -9.75 -2.09 5.34
N THR A 210 -10.78 -2.89 5.05
CA THR A 210 -11.94 -3.14 5.93
C THR A 210 -11.58 -3.46 7.39
N ARG A 211 -10.45 -4.12 7.64
CA ARG A 211 -10.01 -4.43 9.01
C ARG A 211 -9.73 -3.18 9.85
N PHE A 212 -9.19 -2.13 9.23
CA PHE A 212 -8.90 -0.86 9.89
C PHE A 212 -10.13 0.04 10.05
N VAL A 213 -11.16 -0.13 9.23
CA VAL A 213 -12.45 0.56 9.40
C VAL A 213 -13.11 0.23 10.75
N CYS A 214 -12.85 -0.96 11.27
CA CYS A 214 -13.38 -1.39 12.57
C CYS A 214 -12.48 -1.00 13.76
N ALA A 215 -11.39 -0.25 13.52
CA ALA A 215 -10.53 0.24 14.59
C ALA A 215 -11.22 1.38 15.35
N THR A 216 -10.80 1.59 16.60
CA THR A 216 -11.34 2.67 17.45
C THR A 216 -10.90 4.06 17.01
N GLU A 217 -9.84 4.12 16.22
CA GLU A 217 -9.20 5.31 15.68
C GLU A 217 -9.76 5.71 14.29
N SER A 218 -10.74 4.96 13.77
CA SER A 218 -11.40 5.18 12.47
C SER A 218 -12.68 6.01 12.56
#